data_AF-A0A849EFP5-F1
#
_entry.id   AF-A0A849EFP5-F1
#
_cell.length_a   1.000
_cell.length_b   1.000
_cell.length_c   1.000
_cell.angle_alpha   90.00
_cell.angle_beta   90.00
_cell.angle_gamma   90.00
#
_symmetry.space_group_name_H-M   'P 1'
#
loop_
_entity.id
_entity.type
_entity.pdbx_description
1 polymer ?
#
loop_
_entity_poly.entity_id
_entity_poly.type
_entity_poly.pdbx_seq_one_letter_code
_entity_poly.pdbx_strand_id
1 'polypeptide(L)'
;MTVRVEYIYRYPVKGFRADRLNSAVLAAGAGLAWDRAFAFTSGNQPPPQNDTDWTQARSFIQMTVYPQLAGFSADVNETEGALHIRSPDDQMASAGLSSGDDSAVNGLMNRHFAPGPLGPIQLHRLANAHGHWDFTDTGVSIVNLATVEWLEWVSGLTLSHLRFRGNLYVTGLEPFEEFSLAGKTIRFGSVVMKVLRPALRCAATAADPWSGDTSIDVVNILRTYSGHAFCGMYAEVLSGGKLFEDDHLREVEVDLFNPSAIMPERTPDPVLWPRPAIVQRTNDGGVNFKPENASWPFIPANAGARAILHPGLDYTREPVRLTLSERGNQEVMPVSGEALEELVDGSRVLLSGPVERRSGRA
;
A
#
# COMPACT_ATOMS: atom_id res chain seq x y z
N MET A 1 -19.90 -3.63 11.65
CA MET A 1 -20.07 -2.21 11.24
C MET A 1 -19.95 -2.15 9.71
N THR A 2 -20.38 -1.06 9.06
CA THR A 2 -20.23 -0.91 7.59
C THR A 2 -18.93 -0.18 7.29
N VAL A 3 -18.15 -0.67 6.32
CA VAL A 3 -16.90 -0.03 5.91
C VAL A 3 -17.19 1.33 5.28
N ARG A 4 -16.47 2.38 5.68
CA ARG A 4 -16.58 3.74 5.13
C ARG A 4 -15.22 4.39 4.89
N VAL A 5 -15.17 5.35 3.97
CA VAL A 5 -14.01 6.24 3.80
C VAL A 5 -14.02 7.27 4.92
N GLU A 6 -13.03 7.22 5.81
CA GLU A 6 -12.84 8.20 6.88
C GLU A 6 -12.07 9.43 6.39
N TYR A 7 -10.98 9.18 5.65
CA TYR A 7 -10.14 10.25 5.13
C TYR A 7 -9.76 10.01 3.68
N ILE A 8 -9.70 11.11 2.92
CA ILE A 8 -9.14 11.13 1.57
C ILE A 8 -7.89 11.99 1.58
N TYR A 9 -6.78 11.41 1.10
CA TYR A 9 -5.53 12.13 0.93
C TYR A 9 -4.99 12.00 -0.48
N ARG A 10 -4.39 13.10 -0.92
CA ARG A 10 -3.61 13.20 -2.14
C ARG A 10 -2.17 13.59 -1.79
N TYR A 11 -1.23 13.20 -2.63
CA TYR A 11 0.18 13.60 -2.52
C TYR A 11 0.64 14.24 -3.82
N PRO A 12 0.39 15.55 -4.07
CA PRO A 12 0.64 16.14 -5.39
C PRO A 12 2.07 15.95 -5.91
N VAL A 13 3.04 16.08 -5.02
CA VAL A 13 4.46 15.86 -5.29
C VAL A 13 4.93 14.57 -4.61
N LYS A 14 5.60 13.68 -5.36
CA LYS A 14 6.17 12.44 -4.83
C LYS A 14 7.13 12.75 -3.68
N GLY A 15 6.81 12.23 -2.50
CA GLY A 15 7.61 12.38 -1.28
C GLY A 15 7.18 13.50 -0.35
N PHE A 16 6.31 14.42 -0.79
CA PHE A 16 5.82 15.52 0.06
C PHE A 16 4.71 15.05 1.01
N ARG A 17 4.32 15.91 1.95
CA ARG A 17 3.23 15.65 2.90
C ARG A 17 1.88 15.45 2.22
N ALA A 18 0.94 14.91 3.00
CA ALA A 18 -0.43 14.70 2.55
C ALA A 18 -1.20 16.02 2.39
N ASP A 19 -2.04 16.07 1.37
CA ASP A 19 -3.09 17.06 1.16
C ASP A 19 -4.45 16.40 1.46
N ARG A 20 -5.17 16.87 2.48
CA ARG A 20 -6.46 16.28 2.90
C ARG A 20 -7.57 16.86 2.05
N LEU A 21 -8.42 15.98 1.53
CA LEU A 21 -9.55 16.34 0.71
C LEU A 21 -10.85 15.88 1.36
N ASN A 22 -11.90 16.70 1.28
CA ASN A 22 -13.26 16.25 1.65
C ASN A 22 -13.90 15.41 0.54
N SER A 23 -13.39 15.51 -0.69
CA SER A 23 -13.84 14.76 -1.86
C SER A 23 -12.75 14.72 -2.93
N ALA A 24 -12.72 13.68 -3.75
CA ALA A 24 -11.78 13.57 -4.87
C ALA A 24 -12.47 13.07 -6.14
N VAL A 25 -11.93 13.49 -7.29
CA VAL A 25 -12.30 12.96 -8.61
C VAL A 25 -11.28 11.91 -9.00
N LEU A 26 -11.75 10.73 -9.39
CA LEU A 26 -10.93 9.61 -9.85
C LEU A 26 -11.27 9.32 -11.31
N ALA A 27 -10.26 8.95 -12.08
CA ALA A 27 -10.41 8.56 -13.48
C ALA A 27 -10.07 7.07 -13.68
N ALA A 28 -10.76 6.41 -14.60
CA ALA A 28 -10.51 5.00 -14.92
C ALA A 28 -9.08 4.80 -15.46
N GLY A 29 -8.43 3.71 -15.06
CA GLY A 29 -7.01 3.44 -15.38
C GLY A 29 -6.01 4.38 -14.70
N ALA A 30 -6.50 5.31 -13.88
CA ALA A 30 -5.71 6.30 -13.16
C ALA A 30 -6.06 6.27 -11.67
N GLY A 31 -5.72 7.34 -10.95
CA GLY A 31 -5.97 7.51 -9.53
C GLY A 31 -6.75 8.78 -9.23
N LEU A 32 -6.49 9.33 -8.05
CA LEU A 32 -7.01 10.64 -7.66
C LEU A 32 -6.40 11.73 -8.56
N ALA A 33 -7.23 12.69 -8.98
CA ALA A 33 -6.75 13.85 -9.74
C ALA A 33 -5.58 14.55 -9.03
N TRP A 34 -4.48 14.72 -9.76
CA TRP A 34 -3.22 15.31 -9.29
C TRP A 34 -2.44 14.50 -8.24
N ASP A 35 -2.83 13.27 -7.90
CA ASP A 35 -2.02 12.44 -7.00
C ASP A 35 -0.69 12.03 -7.66
N ARG A 36 0.41 12.43 -7.03
CA ARG A 36 1.79 12.21 -7.49
C ARG A 36 2.01 12.65 -8.94
N ALA A 37 1.27 13.65 -9.41
CA ALA A 37 1.43 14.21 -10.76
C ALA A 37 2.80 14.87 -10.96
N PHE A 38 3.44 15.26 -9.86
CA PHE A 38 4.74 15.90 -9.85
C PHE A 38 5.77 15.03 -9.10
N ALA A 39 7.02 15.09 -9.54
CA ALA A 39 8.15 14.52 -8.81
C ALA A 39 9.40 15.36 -9.06
N PHE A 40 10.35 15.32 -8.15
CA PHE A 40 11.65 15.97 -8.34
C PHE A 40 12.69 14.92 -8.72
N THR A 41 13.42 15.17 -9.81
CA THR A 41 14.48 14.27 -10.25
C THR A 41 15.59 14.19 -9.21
N SER A 42 16.25 13.05 -9.10
CA SER A 42 17.42 12.89 -8.22
C SER A 42 18.69 13.49 -8.79
N GLY A 43 18.64 13.99 -10.04
CA GLY A 43 19.84 14.36 -10.78
C GLY A 43 20.77 13.18 -11.02
N ASN A 44 20.32 11.92 -10.89
CA ASN A 44 21.15 10.71 -11.07
C ASN A 44 20.76 9.87 -12.29
N GLN A 45 19.63 10.15 -12.94
CA GLN A 45 19.21 9.61 -14.22
C GLN A 45 18.34 10.69 -14.91
N PRO A 46 18.49 10.94 -16.21
CA PRO A 46 17.54 11.80 -16.91
C PRO A 46 16.14 11.13 -16.88
N PRO A 47 15.05 11.88 -16.61
CA PRO A 47 13.72 11.38 -16.91
C PRO A 47 13.62 11.10 -18.43
N PRO A 48 12.71 10.21 -18.88
CA PRO A 48 12.48 9.98 -20.30
C PRO A 48 12.19 11.31 -21.00
N GLN A 49 12.66 11.46 -22.24
CA GLN A 49 12.41 12.66 -23.04
C GLN A 49 10.92 12.88 -23.38
N ASN A 50 10.08 11.87 -23.13
CA ASN A 50 8.66 11.91 -23.42
C ASN A 50 7.92 11.92 -22.08
N ASP A 51 7.22 13.01 -21.76
CA ASP A 51 6.41 13.21 -20.54
C ASP A 51 5.22 12.22 -20.41
N THR A 52 5.17 11.19 -21.25
CA THR A 52 4.13 10.17 -21.31
C THR A 52 4.51 8.87 -20.60
N ASP A 53 5.81 8.61 -20.41
CA ASP A 53 6.27 7.29 -20.01
C ASP A 53 6.57 7.24 -18.51
N TRP A 54 5.84 6.36 -17.81
CA TRP A 54 6.09 6.08 -16.40
C TRP A 54 7.56 5.66 -16.20
N THR A 55 8.20 6.23 -15.18
CA THR A 55 9.64 6.05 -14.92
C THR A 55 9.88 5.44 -13.56
N GLN A 56 10.95 4.65 -13.45
CA GLN A 56 11.37 4.02 -12.20
C GLN A 56 11.59 5.06 -11.08
N ALA A 57 11.13 4.73 -9.88
CA ALA A 57 11.24 5.59 -8.71
C ALA A 57 12.65 6.16 -8.44
N ARG A 58 13.73 5.44 -8.79
CA ARG A 58 15.14 5.88 -8.59
C ARG A 58 15.55 7.11 -9.38
N SER A 59 14.80 7.44 -10.44
CA SER A 59 15.02 8.68 -11.20
C SER A 59 14.59 9.92 -10.42
N PHE A 60 13.86 9.75 -9.31
CA PHE A 60 13.37 10.82 -8.45
C PHE A 60 14.03 10.78 -7.08
N ILE A 61 14.08 11.93 -6.40
CA ILE A 61 14.40 11.96 -4.97
C ILE A 61 13.30 11.20 -4.21
N GLN A 62 13.69 10.40 -3.25
CA GLN A 62 12.79 9.51 -2.50
C GLN A 62 12.90 9.77 -1.01
N MET A 63 11.79 9.62 -0.29
CA MET A 63 11.77 9.73 1.17
C MET A 63 12.68 8.73 1.88
N THR A 64 13.00 7.59 1.27
CA THR A 64 13.96 6.62 1.81
C THR A 64 15.38 7.15 1.86
N VAL A 65 15.72 8.16 1.05
CA VAL A 65 17.04 8.81 0.99
C VAL A 65 16.97 10.20 1.62
N TYR A 66 15.89 10.93 1.35
CA TYR A 66 15.64 12.30 1.80
C TYR A 66 14.31 12.37 2.56
N PRO A 67 14.24 11.86 3.80
CA PRO A 67 12.99 11.82 4.55
C PRO A 67 12.47 13.22 4.89
N GLN A 68 13.32 14.25 4.84
CA GLN A 68 12.96 15.66 5.02
C GLN A 68 11.96 16.16 3.96
N LEU A 69 11.79 15.44 2.84
CA LEU A 69 10.73 15.71 1.87
C LEU A 69 9.34 15.74 2.53
N ALA A 70 9.13 14.99 3.61
CA ALA A 70 7.88 15.00 4.37
C ALA A 70 7.53 16.38 4.94
N GLY A 71 8.51 17.25 5.19
CA GLY A 71 8.23 18.60 5.68
C GLY A 71 7.71 19.57 4.62
N PHE A 72 7.75 19.20 3.33
CA PHE A 72 7.28 20.05 2.24
C PHE A 72 5.77 19.90 2.01
N SER A 73 5.13 21.02 1.70
CA SER A 73 3.74 21.10 1.24
C SER A 73 3.67 21.25 -0.27
N ALA A 74 2.62 20.71 -0.87
CA ALA A 74 2.19 21.06 -2.21
C ALA A 74 0.69 21.33 -2.23
N ASP A 75 0.29 22.43 -2.83
CA ASP A 75 -1.10 22.80 -3.11
C ASP A 75 -1.29 22.95 -4.62
N VAL A 76 -2.33 22.34 -5.15
CA VAL A 76 -2.67 22.39 -6.59
C VAL A 76 -3.90 23.28 -6.75
N ASN A 77 -3.70 24.43 -7.38
CA ASN A 77 -4.76 25.38 -7.69
C ASN A 77 -5.08 25.33 -9.20
N GLU A 78 -6.11 24.58 -9.54
CA GLU A 78 -6.54 24.39 -10.94
C GLU A 78 -7.11 25.67 -11.56
N THR A 79 -7.65 26.60 -10.75
CA THR A 79 -8.19 27.88 -11.25
C THR A 79 -7.07 28.82 -11.66
N GLU A 80 -5.99 28.85 -10.88
CA GLU A 80 -4.77 29.62 -11.19
C GLU A 80 -3.85 28.90 -12.18
N GLY A 81 -4.04 27.60 -12.39
CA GLY A 81 -3.14 26.78 -13.19
C GLY A 81 -1.77 26.60 -12.55
N ALA A 82 -1.69 26.62 -11.21
CA ALA A 82 -0.43 26.65 -10.46
C ALA A 82 -0.30 25.52 -9.42
N LEU A 83 0.92 25.04 -9.26
CA LEU A 83 1.39 24.24 -8.13
C LEU A 83 2.16 25.15 -7.18
N HIS A 84 1.68 25.30 -5.95
CA HIS A 84 2.38 26.05 -4.89
C HIS A 84 3.10 25.08 -3.96
N ILE A 85 4.41 25.28 -3.80
CA ILE A 85 5.25 24.52 -2.88
C ILE A 85 5.66 25.41 -1.72
N ARG A 86 5.53 24.89 -0.50
CA ARG A 86 6.05 25.52 0.71
C ARG A 86 7.04 24.57 1.39
N SER A 87 8.24 25.06 1.66
CA SER A 87 9.29 24.33 2.37
C SER A 87 9.09 24.31 3.89
N PRO A 88 9.85 23.49 4.64
CA PRO A 88 9.76 23.44 6.11
C PRO A 88 10.13 24.75 6.83
N ASP A 89 10.89 25.62 6.17
CA ASP A 89 11.28 26.95 6.66
C ASP A 89 10.40 28.08 6.10
N ASP A 90 9.17 27.74 5.68
CA ASP A 90 8.12 28.63 5.18
C ASP A 90 8.45 29.44 3.92
N GLN A 91 9.49 29.09 3.17
CA GLN A 91 9.71 29.66 1.84
C GLN A 91 8.68 29.08 0.85
N MET A 92 8.20 29.94 -0.06
CA MET A 92 7.22 29.57 -1.07
C MET A 92 7.78 29.73 -2.48
N ALA A 93 7.44 28.79 -3.36
CA ALA A 93 7.71 28.86 -4.79
C ALA A 93 6.54 28.23 -5.55
N SER A 94 6.35 28.64 -6.80
CA SER A 94 5.25 28.12 -7.63
C SER A 94 5.74 27.73 -9.02
N ALA A 95 5.04 26.79 -9.64
CA ALA A 95 5.25 26.37 -11.02
C ALA A 95 3.89 26.18 -11.70
N GLY A 96 3.86 26.25 -13.04
CA GLY A 96 2.65 25.95 -13.81
C GLY A 96 2.31 24.46 -13.79
N LEU A 97 1.02 24.12 -13.88
CA LEU A 97 0.54 22.73 -13.88
C LEU A 97 0.86 21.97 -15.17
N SER A 98 0.84 22.62 -16.34
CA SER A 98 1.07 21.98 -17.63
C SER A 98 2.55 21.99 -18.05
N SER A 99 3.13 23.18 -18.20
CA SER A 99 4.53 23.42 -18.55
C SER A 99 4.83 24.91 -18.38
N GLY A 100 6.08 25.27 -18.10
CA GLY A 100 6.45 26.66 -17.86
C GLY A 100 7.86 26.80 -17.29
N ASP A 101 8.16 27.99 -16.76
CA ASP A 101 9.40 28.23 -16.04
C ASP A 101 9.35 27.62 -14.63
N ASP A 102 10.21 26.64 -14.39
CA ASP A 102 10.32 25.91 -13.12
C ASP A 102 11.47 26.44 -12.25
N SER A 103 12.14 27.51 -12.66
CA SER A 103 13.31 28.06 -11.99
C SER A 103 13.07 28.32 -10.50
N ALA A 104 11.88 28.81 -10.12
CA ALA A 104 11.54 29.11 -8.74
C ALA A 104 11.47 27.85 -7.86
N VAL A 105 10.71 26.82 -8.28
CA VAL A 105 10.56 25.57 -7.52
C VAL A 105 11.84 24.74 -7.54
N ASN A 106 12.55 24.71 -8.67
CA ASN A 106 13.84 24.05 -8.79
C ASN A 106 14.85 24.73 -7.87
N GLY A 107 14.91 26.06 -7.86
CA GLY A 107 15.76 26.82 -6.96
C GLY A 107 15.44 26.56 -5.49
N LEU A 108 14.15 26.46 -5.13
CA LEU A 108 13.74 26.09 -3.77
C LEU A 108 14.25 24.71 -3.37
N MET A 109 14.08 23.70 -4.23
CA MET A 109 14.53 22.34 -3.94
C MET A 109 16.05 22.21 -3.88
N ASN A 110 16.80 22.85 -4.79
CA ASN A 110 18.27 22.81 -4.80
C ASN A 110 18.90 23.58 -3.62
N ARG A 111 18.16 24.44 -2.91
CA ARG A 111 18.61 25.03 -1.63
C ARG A 111 18.53 24.03 -0.47
N HIS A 112 17.58 23.10 -0.52
CA HIS A 112 17.30 22.15 0.56
C HIS A 112 17.98 20.80 0.38
N PHE A 113 18.23 20.42 -0.87
CA PHE A 113 18.77 19.12 -1.22
C PHE A 113 19.97 19.31 -2.14
N ALA A 114 21.06 18.62 -1.82
CA ALA A 114 22.25 18.65 -2.65
C ALA A 114 21.97 18.05 -4.04
N PRO A 115 22.43 18.68 -5.13
CA PRO A 115 22.41 18.09 -6.46
C PRO A 115 23.05 16.70 -6.49
N GLY A 116 22.50 15.79 -7.29
CA GLY A 116 23.11 14.49 -7.55
C GLY A 116 24.28 14.59 -8.54
N PRO A 117 25.13 13.54 -8.66
CA PRO A 117 26.25 13.49 -9.60
C PRO A 117 25.93 13.76 -11.08
N LEU A 118 24.68 13.66 -11.56
CA LEU A 118 24.31 14.05 -12.94
C LEU A 118 23.59 15.40 -13.05
N GLY A 119 23.47 16.18 -11.97
CA GLY A 119 23.02 17.57 -12.05
C GLY A 119 22.00 18.02 -10.99
N PRO A 120 21.48 19.24 -11.14
CA PRO A 120 20.53 19.83 -10.20
C PRO A 120 19.20 19.06 -10.20
N ILE A 121 18.50 19.16 -9.06
CA ILE A 121 17.14 18.65 -8.91
C ILE A 121 16.21 19.47 -9.79
N GLN A 122 15.38 18.79 -10.57
CA GLN A 122 14.42 19.43 -11.47
C GLN A 122 13.02 18.87 -11.26
N LEU A 123 12.02 19.74 -11.33
CA LEU A 123 10.62 19.36 -11.37
C LEU A 123 10.37 18.55 -12.64
N HIS A 124 9.72 17.42 -12.46
CA HIS A 124 9.21 16.58 -13.51
C HIS A 124 7.71 16.44 -13.33
N ARG A 125 6.99 16.40 -14.46
CA ARG A 125 5.54 16.25 -14.54
C ARG A 125 5.21 15.12 -15.47
N LEU A 126 4.10 14.44 -15.23
CA LEU A 126 3.51 13.57 -16.23
C LEU A 126 2.45 14.33 -17.01
N ALA A 127 2.49 14.22 -18.34
CA ALA A 127 1.53 14.85 -19.24
C ALA A 127 0.18 14.10 -19.30
N ASN A 128 0.06 12.96 -18.62
CA ASN A 128 -1.12 12.11 -18.59
C ASN A 128 -1.73 12.02 -17.18
N ALA A 129 -2.90 11.40 -17.07
CA ALA A 129 -3.58 11.20 -15.79
C ALA A 129 -2.88 10.18 -14.86
N HIS A 130 -1.72 9.65 -15.24
CA HIS A 130 -0.95 8.73 -14.40
C HIS A 130 -0.05 9.51 -13.46
N GLY A 131 0.01 9.07 -12.20
CA GLY A 131 0.93 9.62 -11.21
C GLY A 131 2.27 8.89 -11.22
N HIS A 132 3.27 9.48 -10.57
CA HIS A 132 4.54 8.84 -10.22
C HIS A 132 4.36 7.80 -9.10
N TRP A 133 3.47 6.82 -9.30
CA TRP A 133 3.19 5.70 -8.41
C TRP A 133 4.30 4.66 -8.42
N ASP A 134 4.22 3.71 -7.49
CA ASP A 134 5.22 2.66 -7.35
C ASP A 134 5.01 1.52 -8.36
N PHE A 135 3.78 1.36 -8.87
CA PHE A 135 3.42 0.42 -9.93
C PHE A 135 2.57 1.12 -11.00
N THR A 136 2.59 0.58 -12.22
CA THR A 136 1.87 1.13 -13.39
C THR A 136 0.38 0.82 -13.39
N ASP A 137 -0.04 -0.18 -12.62
CA ASP A 137 -1.41 -0.72 -12.57
C ASP A 137 -2.19 -0.27 -11.32
N THR A 138 -1.58 0.52 -10.43
CA THR A 138 -2.22 0.93 -9.17
C THR A 138 -2.20 2.44 -9.02
N GLY A 139 -3.38 3.06 -9.09
CA GLY A 139 -3.57 4.50 -8.86
C GLY A 139 -4.09 4.87 -7.47
N VAL A 140 -4.50 3.89 -6.67
CA VAL A 140 -5.11 4.10 -5.35
C VAL A 140 -4.53 3.14 -4.32
N SER A 141 -4.19 3.65 -3.14
CA SER A 141 -3.90 2.84 -1.95
C SER A 141 -4.98 3.02 -0.88
N ILE A 142 -5.51 1.92 -0.39
CA ILE A 142 -6.51 1.85 0.68
C ILE A 142 -5.82 1.39 1.96
N VAL A 143 -6.04 2.06 3.08
CA VAL A 143 -5.45 1.72 4.38
C VAL A 143 -6.56 1.62 5.42
N ASN A 144 -6.60 0.52 6.16
CA ASN A 144 -7.51 0.35 7.26
C ASN A 144 -6.94 1.01 8.52
N LEU A 145 -7.70 1.92 9.13
CA LEU A 145 -7.27 2.62 10.34
C LEU A 145 -7.17 1.67 11.53
N ALA A 146 -8.00 0.62 11.61
CA ALA A 146 -7.89 -0.37 12.68
C ALA A 146 -6.55 -1.12 12.65
N THR A 147 -5.98 -1.35 11.46
CA THR A 147 -4.62 -1.92 11.32
C THR A 147 -3.54 -0.98 11.83
N VAL A 148 -3.72 0.33 11.66
CA VAL A 148 -2.78 1.34 12.17
C VAL A 148 -2.88 1.44 13.69
N GLU A 149 -4.10 1.55 14.23
CA GLU A 149 -4.38 1.59 15.67
C GLU A 149 -3.86 0.34 16.38
N TRP A 150 -4.02 -0.83 15.76
CA TRP A 150 -3.44 -2.07 16.23
C TRP A 150 -1.91 -2.00 16.31
N LEU A 151 -1.26 -1.43 15.29
CA LEU A 151 0.20 -1.28 15.25
C LEU A 151 0.70 -0.34 16.35
N GLU A 152 -0.03 0.75 16.62
CA GLU A 152 0.23 1.64 17.77
C GLU A 152 0.14 0.87 19.09
N TRP A 153 -0.95 0.10 19.27
CA TRP A 153 -1.19 -0.66 20.49
C TRP A 153 -0.09 -1.69 20.77
N VAL A 154 0.27 -2.53 19.79
CA VAL A 154 1.29 -3.60 20.01
C VAL A 154 2.70 -3.04 20.19
N SER A 155 3.01 -1.90 19.56
CA SER A 155 4.33 -1.28 19.66
C SER A 155 4.48 -0.37 20.87
N GLY A 156 3.37 0.10 21.45
CA GLY A 156 3.37 1.13 22.49
C GLY A 156 3.83 2.51 21.98
N LEU A 157 3.85 2.72 20.66
CA LEU A 157 4.26 3.97 20.02
C LEU A 157 3.06 4.70 19.42
N THR A 158 3.14 6.03 19.38
CA THR A 158 2.20 6.84 18.59
C THR A 158 2.66 6.87 17.12
N LEU A 159 1.79 6.43 16.21
CA LEU A 159 2.05 6.30 14.79
C LEU A 159 0.97 7.02 13.98
N SER A 160 1.37 8.11 13.31
CA SER A 160 0.48 8.74 12.32
C SER A 160 0.19 7.79 11.16
N HIS A 161 -1.10 7.63 10.82
CA HIS A 161 -1.55 6.86 9.65
C HIS A 161 -0.99 7.41 8.33
N LEU A 162 -0.61 8.68 8.29
CA LEU A 162 0.01 9.31 7.10
C LEU A 162 1.38 8.73 6.74
N ARG A 163 2.04 8.00 7.66
CA ARG A 163 3.27 7.23 7.39
C ARG A 163 3.08 6.21 6.26
N PHE A 164 1.87 5.66 6.12
CA PHE A 164 1.54 4.67 5.10
C PHE A 164 1.22 5.26 3.72
N ARG A 165 1.10 6.59 3.62
CA ARG A 165 0.89 7.34 2.38
C ARG A 165 -0.24 6.80 1.50
N GLY A 166 -1.32 6.35 2.15
CA GLY A 166 -2.55 5.86 1.52
C GLY A 166 -3.39 7.00 0.95
N ASN A 167 -4.26 6.70 -0.01
CA ASN A 167 -5.21 7.66 -0.56
C ASN A 167 -6.55 7.61 0.16
N LEU A 168 -7.05 6.40 0.43
CA LEU A 168 -8.31 6.18 1.12
C LEU A 168 -8.03 5.51 2.45
N TYR A 169 -8.32 6.19 3.56
CA TYR A 169 -8.28 5.59 4.88
C TYR A 169 -9.69 5.19 5.27
N VAL A 170 -9.87 3.93 5.65
CA VAL A 170 -11.19 3.34 5.91
C VAL A 170 -11.32 2.89 7.36
N THR A 171 -12.56 2.92 7.84
CA THR A 171 -12.97 2.35 9.14
C THR A 171 -14.07 1.30 8.94
N GLY A 172 -14.43 0.59 10.00
CA GLY A 172 -15.49 -0.44 9.97
C GLY A 172 -15.01 -1.85 9.65
N LEU A 173 -13.69 -2.04 9.61
CA LEU A 173 -12.97 -3.30 9.46
C LEU A 173 -12.19 -3.59 10.75
N GLU A 174 -12.04 -4.85 11.10
CA GLU A 174 -11.08 -5.30 12.12
C GLU A 174 -9.63 -5.19 11.58
N PRO A 175 -8.58 -5.18 12.43
CA PRO A 175 -7.21 -5.06 11.94
C PRO A 175 -6.84 -6.17 10.94
N PHE A 176 -6.20 -5.78 9.84
CA PHE A 176 -5.85 -6.62 8.68
C PHE A 176 -7.03 -7.19 7.87
N GLU A 177 -8.29 -6.87 8.23
CA GLU A 177 -9.46 -7.35 7.48
C GLU A 177 -9.53 -6.73 6.07
N GLU A 178 -8.80 -5.65 5.78
CA GLU A 178 -8.68 -5.11 4.42
C GLU A 178 -8.11 -6.13 3.42
N PHE A 179 -7.33 -7.12 3.87
CA PHE A 179 -6.84 -8.18 3.00
C PHE A 179 -7.98 -9.04 2.43
N SER A 180 -9.12 -9.08 3.10
CA SER A 180 -10.34 -9.76 2.63
C SER A 180 -11.00 -9.07 1.44
N LEU A 181 -10.60 -7.83 1.14
CA LEU A 181 -11.07 -7.10 -0.04
C LEU A 181 -10.37 -7.53 -1.32
N ALA A 182 -9.26 -8.26 -1.21
CA ALA A 182 -8.46 -8.65 -2.36
C ALA A 182 -9.28 -9.46 -3.37
N GLY A 183 -9.17 -9.09 -4.65
CA GLY A 183 -9.97 -9.68 -5.72
C GLY A 183 -11.40 -9.16 -5.83
N LYS A 184 -11.90 -8.35 -4.89
CA LYS A 184 -13.25 -7.78 -4.98
C LYS A 184 -13.29 -6.53 -5.85
N THR A 185 -14.39 -6.36 -6.56
CA THR A 185 -14.76 -5.10 -7.19
C THR A 185 -15.68 -4.34 -6.24
N ILE A 186 -15.20 -3.21 -5.76
CA ILE A 186 -15.86 -2.40 -4.73
C ILE A 186 -16.28 -1.04 -5.29
N ARG A 187 -17.26 -0.42 -4.64
CA ARG A 187 -17.72 0.93 -4.93
C ARG A 187 -17.71 1.80 -3.69
N PHE A 188 -17.20 3.01 -3.85
CA PHE A 188 -17.36 4.13 -2.92
C PHE A 188 -17.96 5.30 -3.71
N GLY A 189 -19.10 5.83 -3.26
CA GLY A 189 -19.83 6.85 -4.01
C GLY A 189 -20.15 6.36 -5.44
N SER A 190 -19.72 7.13 -6.45
CA SER A 190 -19.87 6.75 -7.87
C SER A 190 -18.67 6.00 -8.44
N VAL A 191 -17.56 5.87 -7.69
CA VAL A 191 -16.31 5.28 -8.18
C VAL A 191 -16.33 3.77 -7.98
N VAL A 192 -15.99 3.02 -9.03
CA VAL A 192 -15.84 1.55 -8.98
C VAL A 192 -14.36 1.19 -9.13
N MET A 193 -13.85 0.35 -8.22
CA MET A 193 -12.45 -0.05 -8.17
C MET A 193 -12.30 -1.56 -8.02
N LYS A 194 -11.27 -2.12 -8.65
CA LYS A 194 -10.80 -3.48 -8.40
C LYS A 194 -9.72 -3.44 -7.32
N VAL A 195 -9.91 -4.16 -6.23
CA VAL A 195 -8.86 -4.31 -5.21
C VAL A 195 -7.92 -5.42 -5.66
N LEU A 196 -6.65 -5.07 -5.83
CA LEU A 196 -5.65 -5.93 -6.48
C LEU A 196 -4.86 -6.74 -5.45
N ARG A 197 -4.01 -6.10 -4.66
CA ARG A 197 -3.04 -6.82 -3.82
C ARG A 197 -2.66 -6.05 -2.54
N PRO A 198 -2.21 -6.75 -1.49
CA PRO A 198 -1.66 -6.11 -0.30
C PRO A 198 -0.47 -5.19 -0.63
N ALA A 199 -0.40 -4.07 0.07
CA ALA A 199 0.70 -3.12 -0.09
C ALA A 199 1.87 -3.50 0.82
N LEU A 200 2.98 -3.94 0.21
CA LEU A 200 4.23 -4.16 0.95
C LEU A 200 4.82 -2.81 1.36
N ARG A 201 5.02 -2.62 2.67
CA ARG A 201 5.58 -1.37 3.19
C ARG A 201 7.10 -1.39 3.11
N CYS A 202 7.65 -0.27 2.65
CA CYS A 202 9.08 -0.03 2.50
C CYS A 202 9.58 0.95 3.56
N ALA A 203 10.89 1.19 3.62
CA ALA A 203 11.51 2.06 4.61
C ALA A 203 10.98 3.51 4.62
N ALA A 204 10.26 3.95 3.59
CA ALA A 204 9.65 5.28 3.57
C ALA A 204 8.62 5.49 4.69
N THR A 205 8.01 4.42 5.21
CA THR A 205 7.06 4.52 6.35
C THR A 205 7.74 4.91 7.66
N ALA A 206 9.08 4.81 7.75
CA ALA A 206 9.82 5.27 8.91
C ALA A 206 9.83 6.80 9.05
N ALA A 207 9.75 7.54 7.93
CA ALA A 207 9.76 8.99 7.94
C ALA A 207 8.46 9.55 8.54
N ASP A 208 8.62 10.38 9.56
CA ASP A 208 7.51 11.15 10.13
C ASP A 208 6.88 12.07 9.07
N PRO A 209 5.54 12.15 8.96
CA PRO A 209 4.88 12.89 7.89
C PRO A 209 5.06 14.41 7.94
N TRP A 210 5.63 14.95 9.02
CA TRP A 210 5.90 16.38 9.18
C TRP A 210 7.39 16.67 9.31
N SER A 211 8.10 15.93 10.16
CA SER A 211 9.52 16.23 10.42
C SER A 211 10.48 15.45 9.53
N GLY A 212 10.05 14.32 8.95
CA GLY A 212 10.94 13.37 8.30
C GLY A 212 11.81 12.59 9.29
N ASP A 213 11.55 12.63 10.59
CA ASP A 213 12.26 11.80 11.57
C ASP A 213 12.04 10.31 11.28
N THR A 214 13.12 9.53 11.27
CA THR A 214 13.11 8.09 10.95
C THR A 214 13.43 7.20 12.15
N SER A 215 13.21 7.69 13.38
CA SER A 215 13.52 6.93 14.59
C SER A 215 12.64 5.69 14.77
N ILE A 216 11.45 5.68 14.14
CA ILE A 216 10.49 4.58 14.21
C ILE A 216 10.63 3.67 12.98
N ASP A 217 11.14 2.46 13.16
CA ASP A 217 11.17 1.43 12.11
C ASP A 217 9.83 0.69 12.00
N VAL A 218 8.85 1.33 11.34
CA VAL A 218 7.50 0.79 11.11
C VAL A 218 7.53 -0.58 10.41
N VAL A 219 8.47 -0.81 9.50
CA VAL A 219 8.56 -2.08 8.77
C VAL A 219 9.00 -3.20 9.70
N ASN A 220 9.97 -2.94 10.58
CA ASN A 220 10.40 -3.91 11.57
C ASN A 220 9.27 -4.19 12.58
N ILE A 221 8.54 -3.18 13.05
CA ILE A 221 7.38 -3.36 13.94
C ILE A 221 6.36 -4.30 13.30
N LEU A 222 5.95 -4.03 12.05
CA LEU A 222 5.04 -4.93 11.31
C LEU A 222 5.58 -6.36 11.28
N ARG A 223 6.85 -6.57 10.91
CA ARG A 223 7.44 -7.91 10.86
C ARG A 223 7.48 -8.61 12.20
N THR A 224 7.82 -7.89 13.27
CA THR A 224 7.90 -8.43 14.62
C THR A 224 6.54 -8.90 15.12
N TYR A 225 5.51 -8.07 14.99
CA TYR A 225 4.21 -8.35 15.61
C TYR A 225 3.25 -9.08 14.69
N SER A 226 3.30 -8.85 13.39
CA SER A 226 2.40 -9.50 12.42
C SER A 226 3.09 -10.58 11.59
N GLY A 227 4.40 -10.79 11.71
CA GLY A 227 5.14 -11.78 10.91
C GLY A 227 5.28 -11.41 9.42
N HIS A 228 4.89 -10.21 9.01
CA HIS A 228 4.97 -9.73 7.63
C HIS A 228 5.10 -8.19 7.58
N ALA A 229 5.34 -7.62 6.40
CA ALA A 229 5.48 -6.15 6.23
C ALA A 229 4.34 -5.52 5.39
N PHE A 230 3.24 -6.23 5.19
CA PHE A 230 2.07 -5.72 4.47
C PHE A 230 1.13 -4.95 5.41
N CYS A 231 0.54 -3.88 4.90
CA CYS A 231 -0.53 -3.11 5.55
C CYS A 231 -1.29 -2.38 4.44
N GLY A 232 -2.63 -2.37 4.43
CA GLY A 232 -3.39 -1.77 3.33
C GLY A 232 -3.33 -2.52 1.99
N MET A 233 -4.10 -2.03 1.02
CA MET A 233 -4.33 -2.62 -0.29
C MET A 233 -4.05 -1.63 -1.42
N TYR A 234 -3.63 -2.13 -2.57
CA TYR A 234 -3.65 -1.39 -3.82
C TYR A 234 -4.92 -1.69 -4.62
N ALA A 235 -5.43 -0.67 -5.30
CA ALA A 235 -6.61 -0.78 -6.15
C ALA A 235 -6.42 -0.04 -7.49
N GLU A 236 -7.14 -0.53 -8.50
CA GLU A 236 -7.29 0.08 -9.81
C GLU A 236 -8.70 0.67 -9.94
N VAL A 237 -8.80 1.86 -10.54
CA VAL A 237 -10.09 2.48 -10.84
C VAL A 237 -10.63 1.92 -12.16
N LEU A 238 -11.76 1.21 -12.10
CA LEU A 238 -12.45 0.68 -13.27
C LEU A 238 -13.40 1.70 -13.89
N SER A 239 -14.13 2.43 -13.04
CA SER A 239 -15.02 3.52 -13.46
C SER A 239 -14.74 4.73 -12.60
N GLY A 240 -14.36 5.82 -13.27
CA GLY A 240 -14.13 7.10 -12.63
C GLY A 240 -15.40 7.75 -12.09
N GLY A 241 -15.22 8.84 -11.36
CA GLY A 241 -16.31 9.58 -10.72
C GLY A 241 -15.82 10.39 -9.53
N LYS A 242 -16.76 10.79 -8.67
CA LYS A 242 -16.46 11.53 -7.45
C LYS A 242 -16.72 10.66 -6.24
N LEU A 243 -15.77 10.66 -5.30
CA LEU A 243 -15.99 10.12 -3.96
C LEU A 243 -15.90 11.24 -2.91
N PHE A 244 -16.51 10.98 -1.76
CA PHE A 244 -16.52 11.86 -0.60
C PHE A 244 -16.03 11.10 0.64
N GLU A 245 -15.57 11.84 1.65
CA GLU A 245 -15.53 11.28 3.01
C GLU A 245 -16.96 10.78 3.37
N ASP A 246 -17.04 9.77 4.24
CA ASP A 246 -18.25 9.03 4.63
C ASP A 246 -18.90 8.15 3.54
N ASP A 247 -18.36 8.09 2.32
CA ASP A 247 -18.82 7.10 1.34
C ASP A 247 -18.62 5.68 1.87
N HIS A 248 -19.67 4.87 1.79
CA HIS A 248 -19.67 3.49 2.26
C HIS A 248 -19.27 2.50 1.17
N LEU A 249 -18.53 1.46 1.57
CA LEU A 249 -18.15 0.37 0.68
C LEU A 249 -19.40 -0.40 0.27
N ARG A 250 -19.57 -0.60 -1.04
CA ARG A 250 -20.52 -1.56 -1.60
C ARG A 250 -19.76 -2.53 -2.49
N GLU A 251 -19.92 -3.82 -2.23
CA GLU A 251 -19.42 -4.85 -3.15
C GLU A 251 -20.29 -4.83 -4.41
N VAL A 252 -19.64 -4.78 -5.57
CA VAL A 252 -20.30 -4.76 -6.89
C VAL A 252 -20.24 -6.14 -7.50
N GLU A 253 -19.04 -6.72 -7.53
CA GLU A 253 -18.76 -8.01 -8.12
C GLU A 253 -17.58 -8.66 -7.40
N VAL A 254 -17.54 -9.98 -7.42
CA VAL A 254 -16.47 -10.79 -6.85
C VAL A 254 -15.94 -11.70 -7.94
N ASP A 255 -14.79 -11.35 -8.52
CA ASP A 255 -14.11 -12.23 -9.48
C ASP A 255 -13.12 -13.12 -8.75
N LEU A 256 -12.83 -14.29 -9.34
CA LEU A 256 -11.68 -15.08 -8.93
C LEU A 256 -10.42 -14.26 -9.17
N PHE A 257 -9.73 -13.92 -8.08
CA PHE A 257 -8.44 -13.26 -8.20
C PHE A 257 -7.42 -14.22 -8.79
N ASN A 258 -6.79 -13.78 -9.87
CA ASN A 258 -5.63 -14.44 -10.44
C ASN A 258 -4.40 -13.57 -10.12
N PRO A 259 -3.62 -13.90 -9.06
CA PRO A 259 -2.44 -13.12 -8.69
C PRO A 259 -1.51 -12.92 -9.87
N SER A 260 -1.28 -13.97 -10.67
CA SER A 260 -0.38 -13.96 -11.81
C SER A 260 -0.77 -12.98 -12.92
N ALA A 261 -2.04 -12.56 -12.98
CA ALA A 261 -2.50 -11.56 -13.94
C ALA A 261 -2.17 -10.11 -13.52
N ILE A 262 -1.78 -9.89 -12.26
CA ILE A 262 -1.60 -8.57 -11.64
C ILE A 262 -0.23 -8.50 -10.93
N MET A 263 0.82 -8.88 -11.66
CA MET A 263 2.22 -8.92 -11.20
C MET A 263 3.13 -8.02 -12.05
N PRO A 264 3.02 -6.68 -11.92
CA PRO A 264 4.05 -5.81 -12.46
C PRO A 264 5.40 -6.11 -11.79
N GLU A 265 6.48 -5.76 -12.46
CA GLU A 265 7.84 -5.97 -11.96
C GLU A 265 8.00 -5.46 -10.52
N ARG A 266 8.70 -6.25 -9.67
CA ARG A 266 8.99 -5.98 -8.24
C ARG A 266 7.82 -6.16 -7.28
N THR A 267 6.67 -6.62 -7.77
CA THR A 267 5.63 -7.10 -6.85
C THR A 267 6.15 -8.32 -6.08
N PRO A 268 6.04 -8.36 -4.73
CA PRO A 268 6.46 -9.53 -3.96
C PRO A 268 5.70 -10.77 -4.41
N ASP A 269 6.34 -11.94 -4.31
CA ASP A 269 5.71 -13.22 -4.64
C ASP A 269 4.37 -13.35 -3.90
N PRO A 270 3.25 -13.65 -4.62
CA PRO A 270 1.94 -13.78 -4.01
C PRO A 270 1.90 -14.79 -2.86
N VAL A 271 2.81 -15.76 -2.84
CA VAL A 271 2.90 -16.74 -1.75
C VAL A 271 3.20 -16.08 -0.39
N LEU A 272 3.83 -14.90 -0.40
CA LEU A 272 4.17 -14.16 0.81
C LEU A 272 3.04 -13.26 1.30
N TRP A 273 1.96 -13.12 0.51
CA TRP A 273 0.88 -12.21 0.84
C TRP A 273 -0.02 -12.80 1.94
N PRO A 274 -0.40 -12.02 2.96
CA PRO A 274 -1.34 -12.46 3.98
C PRO A 274 -2.72 -12.74 3.38
N ARG A 275 -3.35 -13.81 3.85
CA ARG A 275 -4.65 -14.31 3.39
C ARG A 275 -5.55 -14.62 4.58
N PRO A 276 -6.72 -13.96 4.68
CA PRO A 276 -7.74 -14.36 5.62
C PRO A 276 -8.23 -15.77 5.31
N ALA A 277 -8.34 -16.59 6.34
CA ALA A 277 -8.74 -17.98 6.24
C ALA A 277 -9.62 -18.40 7.41
N ILE A 278 -10.39 -19.45 7.23
CA ILE A 278 -11.23 -20.07 8.24
C ILE A 278 -10.59 -21.39 8.67
N VAL A 279 -10.50 -21.59 9.98
CA VAL A 279 -10.10 -22.85 10.60
C VAL A 279 -11.18 -23.90 10.35
N GLN A 280 -10.79 -25.07 9.86
CA GLN A 280 -11.65 -26.23 9.69
C GLN A 280 -11.01 -27.44 10.37
N ARG A 281 -11.58 -27.92 11.48
CA ARG A 281 -11.14 -29.15 12.13
C ARG A 281 -11.60 -30.38 11.35
N THR A 282 -10.72 -31.37 11.25
CA THR A 282 -11.01 -32.63 10.57
C THR A 282 -11.40 -33.72 11.58
N ASN A 283 -12.12 -34.74 11.14
CA ASN A 283 -12.64 -35.81 12.01
C ASN A 283 -11.54 -36.66 12.66
N ASP A 284 -10.36 -36.71 12.06
CA ASP A 284 -9.15 -37.39 12.55
C ASP A 284 -8.30 -36.50 13.48
N GLY A 285 -8.79 -35.31 13.86
CA GLY A 285 -8.12 -34.41 14.80
C GLY A 285 -7.11 -33.45 14.16
N GLY A 286 -7.01 -33.43 12.84
CA GLY A 286 -6.22 -32.46 12.08
C GLY A 286 -6.90 -31.10 11.92
N VAL A 287 -6.18 -30.17 11.29
CA VAL A 287 -6.67 -28.83 10.98
C VAL A 287 -6.38 -28.51 9.53
N ASN A 288 -7.42 -28.05 8.84
CA ASN A 288 -7.36 -27.46 7.53
C ASN A 288 -7.63 -25.96 7.64
N PHE A 289 -7.05 -25.19 6.72
CA PHE A 289 -7.48 -23.83 6.49
C PHE A 289 -8.17 -23.73 5.14
N LYS A 290 -9.26 -22.97 5.10
CA LYS A 290 -9.98 -22.61 3.88
C LYS A 290 -9.87 -21.10 3.67
N PRO A 291 -9.66 -20.58 2.44
CA PRO A 291 -9.73 -19.14 2.22
C PRO A 291 -11.08 -18.60 2.70
N GLU A 292 -11.05 -17.44 3.35
CA GLU A 292 -12.30 -16.79 3.80
C GLU A 292 -13.20 -16.42 2.63
N ASN A 293 -12.60 -16.02 1.51
CA ASN A 293 -13.31 -15.72 0.28
C ASN A 293 -12.63 -16.40 -0.91
N ALA A 294 -13.45 -16.86 -1.87
CA ALA A 294 -12.97 -17.54 -3.07
C ALA A 294 -12.19 -16.59 -4.01
N SER A 295 -12.39 -15.28 -3.88
CA SER A 295 -11.61 -14.26 -4.59
C SER A 295 -10.21 -14.09 -4.03
N TRP A 296 -9.76 -14.83 -3.02
CA TRP A 296 -8.40 -14.77 -2.50
C TRP A 296 -7.86 -16.16 -2.17
N PRO A 297 -7.71 -17.03 -3.19
CA PRO A 297 -7.38 -18.44 -2.98
C PRO A 297 -5.95 -18.63 -2.44
N PHE A 298 -5.70 -19.80 -1.88
CA PHE A 298 -4.34 -20.23 -1.58
C PHE A 298 -3.55 -20.51 -2.86
N ILE A 299 -2.23 -20.49 -2.73
CA ILE A 299 -1.33 -20.93 -3.80
C ILE A 299 -1.03 -22.42 -3.56
N PRO A 300 -1.27 -23.30 -4.54
CA PRO A 300 -0.96 -24.72 -4.39
C PRO A 300 0.52 -24.95 -4.05
N ALA A 301 0.78 -25.86 -3.11
CA ALA A 301 2.14 -26.26 -2.74
C ALA A 301 2.17 -27.72 -2.29
N ASN A 302 3.35 -28.35 -2.41
CA ASN A 302 3.55 -29.73 -2.00
C ASN A 302 3.58 -29.90 -0.48
N ALA A 303 3.35 -31.14 -0.02
CA ALA A 303 3.52 -31.52 1.39
C ALA A 303 4.93 -31.14 1.87
N GLY A 304 5.04 -30.66 3.11
CA GLY A 304 6.29 -30.15 3.68
C GLY A 304 6.59 -28.68 3.37
N ALA A 305 5.78 -28.00 2.54
CA ALA A 305 5.84 -26.55 2.38
C ALA A 305 5.49 -25.82 3.70
N ARG A 306 6.06 -24.63 3.90
CA ARG A 306 5.92 -23.87 5.13
C ARG A 306 4.91 -22.74 4.97
N ALA A 307 4.03 -22.60 5.94
CA ALA A 307 3.15 -21.44 6.08
C ALA A 307 3.40 -20.75 7.43
N ILE A 308 2.90 -19.53 7.57
CA ILE A 308 2.95 -18.76 8.80
C ILE A 308 1.52 -18.39 9.15
N LEU A 309 1.07 -18.81 10.32
CA LEU A 309 -0.12 -18.31 10.97
C LEU A 309 0.24 -17.02 11.68
N HIS A 310 -0.39 -15.94 11.25
CA HIS A 310 -0.22 -14.63 11.83
C HIS A 310 -1.26 -14.45 12.94
N PRO A 311 -0.89 -13.79 14.05
CA PRO A 311 -1.86 -13.38 15.04
C PRO A 311 -2.86 -12.42 14.38
N GLY A 312 -4.13 -12.83 14.29
CA GLY A 312 -5.17 -12.09 13.61
C GLY A 312 -6.53 -12.35 14.25
N LEU A 313 -7.11 -11.27 14.80
CA LEU A 313 -8.41 -11.07 15.49
C LEU A 313 -8.37 -10.98 17.01
N ASP A 314 -7.49 -11.72 17.70
CA ASP A 314 -7.28 -11.60 19.15
C ASP A 314 -5.89 -11.06 19.53
N TYR A 315 -4.94 -11.11 18.59
CA TYR A 315 -3.62 -10.45 18.59
C TYR A 315 -2.73 -10.62 19.82
N THR A 316 -2.91 -11.70 20.58
CA THR A 316 -2.14 -11.94 21.82
C THR A 316 -0.94 -12.89 21.66
N ARG A 317 -0.68 -13.41 20.45
CA ARG A 317 0.27 -14.52 20.23
C ARG A 317 1.34 -14.18 19.21
N GLU A 318 2.49 -14.85 19.31
CA GLU A 318 3.53 -14.77 18.28
C GLU A 318 3.10 -15.52 17.00
N PRO A 319 3.62 -15.14 15.81
CA PRO A 319 3.38 -15.88 14.57
C PRO A 319 3.83 -17.35 14.67
N VAL A 320 2.94 -18.27 14.33
CA VAL A 320 3.17 -19.72 14.42
C VAL A 320 3.61 -20.26 13.06
N ARG A 321 4.71 -21.02 13.02
CA ARG A 321 5.19 -21.68 11.81
C ARG A 321 4.45 -23.00 11.62
N LEU A 322 3.84 -23.14 10.44
CA LEU A 322 3.06 -24.31 10.06
C LEU A 322 3.75 -25.07 8.93
N THR A 323 3.47 -26.38 8.85
CA THR A 323 3.91 -27.23 7.74
C THR A 323 2.70 -27.91 7.12
N LEU A 324 2.65 -27.94 5.80
CA LEU A 324 1.60 -28.66 5.07
C LEU A 324 1.77 -30.16 5.29
N SER A 325 0.73 -30.81 5.79
CA SER A 325 0.71 -32.27 6.02
C SER A 325 0.58 -33.04 4.70
N GLU A 326 -0.18 -32.47 3.76
CA GLU A 326 -0.42 -33.01 2.42
C GLU A 326 -0.31 -31.91 1.36
N ARG A 327 -0.47 -32.27 0.09
CA ARG A 327 -0.50 -31.29 -1.00
C ARG A 327 -1.73 -30.40 -0.85
N GLY A 328 -1.51 -29.11 -0.59
CA GLY A 328 -2.56 -28.10 -0.58
C GLY A 328 -3.00 -27.73 -1.99
N ASN A 329 -4.20 -27.18 -2.10
CA ASN A 329 -4.74 -26.63 -3.34
C ASN A 329 -5.25 -25.20 -3.11
N GLN A 330 -6.00 -24.65 -4.06
CA GLN A 330 -6.52 -23.28 -3.96
C GLN A 330 -7.59 -23.10 -2.87
N GLU A 331 -8.26 -24.18 -2.47
CA GLU A 331 -9.41 -24.17 -1.57
C GLU A 331 -9.07 -24.64 -0.16
N VAL A 332 -8.07 -25.50 0.00
CA VAL A 332 -7.75 -26.13 1.28
C VAL A 332 -6.24 -26.24 1.45
N MET A 333 -5.78 -25.78 2.61
CA MET A 333 -4.41 -25.96 3.09
C MET A 333 -4.42 -26.87 4.34
N PRO A 334 -4.15 -28.17 4.18
CA PRO A 334 -4.07 -29.10 5.30
C PRO A 334 -2.74 -28.92 6.04
N VAL A 335 -2.80 -28.83 7.37
CA VAL A 335 -1.60 -28.64 8.19
C VAL A 335 -1.50 -29.67 9.32
N SER A 336 -0.27 -29.94 9.74
CA SER A 336 0.02 -30.63 10.99
C SER A 336 1.13 -29.89 11.72
N GLY A 337 1.11 -29.93 13.06
CA GLY A 337 2.10 -29.26 13.88
C GLY A 337 1.61 -28.92 15.28
N GLU A 338 2.52 -28.33 16.06
CA GLU A 338 2.25 -27.83 17.40
C GLU A 338 1.40 -26.54 17.34
N ALA A 339 0.78 -26.17 18.47
CA ALA A 339 -0.04 -24.96 18.63
C ALA A 339 -1.34 -24.87 17.78
N LEU A 340 -1.76 -25.96 17.14
CA LEU A 340 -3.05 -26.04 16.45
C LEU A 340 -4.23 -26.33 17.39
N GLU A 341 -3.95 -26.88 18.57
CA GLU A 341 -4.97 -27.32 19.55
C GLU A 341 -5.84 -26.16 20.06
N GLU A 342 -5.29 -24.95 20.09
CA GLU A 342 -5.95 -23.74 20.57
C GLU A 342 -6.84 -23.08 19.51
N LEU A 343 -6.77 -23.53 18.25
CA LEU A 343 -7.58 -22.97 17.16
C LEU A 343 -9.03 -23.46 17.24
N VAL A 344 -9.96 -22.53 17.24
CA VAL A 344 -11.40 -22.83 17.31
C VAL A 344 -11.93 -23.08 15.90
N ASP A 345 -12.71 -24.14 15.71
CA ASP A 345 -13.35 -24.44 14.42
C ASP A 345 -14.25 -23.27 13.97
N GLY A 346 -14.18 -22.91 12.70
CA GLY A 346 -14.91 -21.77 12.14
C GLY A 346 -14.33 -20.40 12.50
N SER A 347 -13.30 -20.32 13.34
CA SER A 347 -12.61 -19.05 13.62
C SER A 347 -11.82 -18.57 12.41
N ARG A 348 -11.77 -17.25 12.26
CA ARG A 348 -11.00 -16.56 11.23
C ARG A 348 -9.55 -16.41 11.70
N VAL A 349 -8.61 -16.54 10.77
CA VAL A 349 -7.17 -16.39 10.99
C VAL A 349 -6.53 -15.72 9.77
N LEU A 350 -5.27 -15.31 9.90
CA LEU A 350 -4.49 -14.76 8.80
C LEU A 350 -3.28 -15.65 8.50
N LEU A 351 -3.03 -15.96 7.23
CA LEU A 351 -1.96 -16.87 6.79
C LEU A 351 -1.10 -16.28 5.68
N SER A 352 0.21 -16.48 5.74
CA SER A 352 1.11 -16.33 4.59
C SER A 352 1.80 -17.66 4.28
N GLY A 353 2.33 -17.80 3.07
CA GLY A 353 2.69 -19.08 2.50
C GLY A 353 1.49 -19.74 1.79
N PRO A 354 1.59 -21.01 1.40
CA PRO A 354 2.70 -21.93 1.67
C PRO A 354 3.89 -21.79 0.71
N VAL A 355 5.10 -21.63 1.24
CA VAL A 355 6.35 -21.56 0.47
C VAL A 355 7.01 -22.94 0.43
N GLU A 356 7.29 -23.46 -0.77
CA GLU A 356 8.03 -24.71 -0.90
C GLU A 356 9.42 -24.58 -0.27
N ARG A 357 9.89 -25.65 0.38
CA ARG A 357 11.30 -25.72 0.79
C ARG A 357 12.13 -25.59 -0.48
N ARG A 358 12.82 -24.46 -0.65
CA ARG A 358 13.97 -24.43 -1.56
C ARG A 358 14.92 -25.52 -1.04
N SER A 359 15.04 -26.62 -1.78
CA SER A 359 16.17 -27.52 -1.66
C SER A 359 17.40 -26.64 -1.75
N GLY A 360 18.22 -26.61 -0.69
CA GLY A 360 19.35 -25.69 -0.58
C GLY A 360 20.14 -25.66 -1.89
N ARG A 361 20.36 -24.47 -2.43
CA ARG A 361 21.50 -24.26 -3.30
C ARG A 361 22.66 -23.82 -2.41
N ALA A 362 23.71 -24.62 -2.50
CA ALA A 362 25.06 -24.39 -2.01
C ALA A 362 25.64 -23.06 -2.50
#